data_AF-A0A4V1AAY2-F1
#
_entry.id   AF-A0A4V1AAY2-F1
#
_cell.length_a   1.000
_cell.length_b   1.000
_cell.length_c   1.000
_cell.angle_alpha   90.00
_cell.angle_beta   90.00
_cell.angle_gamma   90.00
#
_symmetry.space_group_name_H-M   'P 1'
#
loop_
_entity.id
_entity.type
_entity.pdbx_description
1 polymer ?
#
loop_
_entity_poly.entity_id
_entity_poly.type
_entity_poly.pdbx_seq_one_letter_code
_entity_poly.pdbx_strand_id
1 'polypeptide(L)'
;MDITDMIRAVQGALGIETDGRAGPQTWGAIYAALVKPTINRKPPEQALSAVDPRSETAIATLLPEARPMARALVQKAAASGIQIKVISGTRSFEEQDALFAKGRTAPGPKVTNARGGFSNHNFGIAFDIGVFSGNRYLPESPKYKAVGVLGMELGLEWGGNWTTIVDQPHFQLRPAWAQDLPEREMLASLRERLANGQPVFA
;
A
#
# COMPACT_ATOMS: atom_id res chain seq x y z
N MET A 1 -15.18 -25.64 -4.80
CA MET A 1 -14.35 -24.97 -3.79
C MET A 1 -12.99 -24.76 -4.39
N ASP A 2 -12.69 -23.55 -4.80
CA ASP A 2 -11.36 -23.16 -5.25
C ASP A 2 -10.52 -22.59 -4.09
N ILE A 3 -9.28 -22.19 -4.37
CA ILE A 3 -8.37 -21.61 -3.37
C ILE A 3 -8.93 -20.33 -2.75
N THR A 4 -9.65 -19.51 -3.52
CA THR A 4 -10.23 -18.25 -3.07
C THR A 4 -11.39 -18.51 -2.12
N ASP A 5 -12.25 -19.48 -2.44
CA ASP A 5 -13.32 -19.94 -1.55
C ASP A 5 -12.76 -20.46 -0.23
N MET A 6 -11.66 -21.21 -0.29
CA MET A 6 -10.99 -21.72 0.91
C MET A 6 -10.42 -20.58 1.77
N ILE A 7 -9.79 -19.57 1.16
CA ILE A 7 -9.29 -18.40 1.90
C ILE A 7 -10.44 -17.64 2.55
N ARG A 8 -11.55 -17.39 1.83
CA ARG A 8 -12.73 -16.72 2.39
C ARG A 8 -13.35 -17.49 3.55
N ALA A 9 -13.42 -18.82 3.45
CA ALA A 9 -13.90 -19.67 4.53
C ALA A 9 -13.00 -19.56 5.78
N VAL A 10 -11.67 -19.58 5.61
CA VAL A 10 -10.72 -19.37 6.71
C VAL A 10 -10.87 -17.98 7.32
N GLN A 11 -10.97 -16.93 6.51
CA GLN A 11 -11.18 -15.55 6.97
C GLN A 11 -12.47 -15.40 7.78
N GLY A 12 -13.58 -15.97 7.28
CA GLY A 12 -14.86 -15.96 7.98
C GLY A 12 -14.80 -16.71 9.32
N ALA A 13 -14.11 -17.87 9.36
CA ALA A 13 -13.89 -18.60 10.61
C ALA A 13 -13.01 -17.84 11.62
N LEU A 14 -12.10 -17.00 11.14
CA LEU A 14 -11.22 -16.16 11.96
C LEU A 14 -11.84 -14.80 12.31
N GLY A 15 -13.02 -14.46 11.78
CA GLY A 15 -13.71 -13.19 12.04
C GLY A 15 -12.98 -11.96 11.50
N ILE A 16 -12.20 -12.11 10.44
CA ILE A 16 -11.50 -11.01 9.75
C ILE A 16 -12.16 -10.65 8.42
N GLU A 17 -11.70 -9.59 7.76
CA GLU A 17 -12.18 -9.21 6.44
C GLU A 17 -12.05 -10.38 5.44
N THR A 18 -13.13 -10.64 4.69
CA THR A 18 -13.24 -11.77 3.76
C THR A 18 -12.92 -11.36 2.33
N ASP A 19 -11.70 -10.91 2.07
CA ASP A 19 -11.26 -10.44 0.75
C ASP A 19 -10.83 -11.57 -0.20
N GLY A 20 -10.70 -12.80 0.30
CA GLY A 20 -10.23 -13.97 -0.45
C GLY A 20 -8.72 -13.97 -0.75
N ARG A 21 -7.94 -13.11 -0.09
CA ARG A 21 -6.49 -12.98 -0.28
C ARG A 21 -5.73 -13.40 0.98
N ALA A 22 -4.67 -14.18 0.78
CA ALA A 22 -3.78 -14.60 1.85
C ALA A 22 -2.71 -13.52 2.14
N GLY A 23 -3.17 -12.31 2.47
CA GLY A 23 -2.31 -11.18 2.84
C GLY A 23 -1.81 -11.21 4.28
N PRO A 24 -1.09 -10.16 4.75
CA PRO A 24 -0.58 -10.07 6.11
C PRO A 24 -1.65 -10.23 7.19
N GLN A 25 -2.86 -9.69 7.01
CA GLN A 25 -3.96 -9.85 7.96
C GLN A 25 -4.40 -11.32 8.06
N THR A 26 -4.58 -12.00 6.94
CA THR A 26 -4.96 -13.42 6.88
C THR A 26 -3.89 -14.30 7.52
N TRP A 27 -2.63 -14.14 7.15
CA TRP A 27 -1.54 -14.91 7.77
C TRP A 27 -1.32 -14.56 9.24
N GLY A 28 -1.50 -13.31 9.62
CA GLY A 28 -1.43 -12.86 11.01
C GLY A 28 -2.51 -13.51 11.88
N ALA A 29 -3.75 -13.55 11.40
CA ALA A 29 -4.86 -14.21 12.09
C ALA A 29 -4.68 -15.73 12.17
N ILE A 30 -4.20 -16.38 11.10
CA ILE A 30 -3.86 -17.82 11.12
C ILE A 30 -2.74 -18.08 12.14
N TYR A 31 -1.70 -17.25 12.14
CA TYR A 31 -0.60 -17.36 13.11
C TYR A 31 -1.11 -17.18 14.55
N ALA A 32 -2.00 -16.21 14.76
CA ALA A 32 -2.62 -15.96 16.06
C ALA A 32 -3.39 -17.18 16.58
N ALA A 33 -4.17 -17.81 15.69
CA ALA A 33 -4.99 -18.97 16.01
C ALA A 33 -4.18 -20.25 16.23
N LEU A 34 -3.11 -20.47 15.47
CA LEU A 34 -2.39 -21.76 15.44
C LEU A 34 -1.05 -21.76 16.19
N VAL A 35 -0.36 -20.63 16.24
CA VAL A 35 1.01 -20.53 16.75
C VAL A 35 1.03 -19.76 18.06
N LYS A 36 0.75 -18.44 18.02
CA LYS A 36 0.72 -17.58 19.20
C LYS A 36 -0.22 -16.39 19.00
N PRO A 37 -1.11 -16.09 19.95
CA PRO A 37 -2.14 -15.06 19.80
C PRO A 37 -1.59 -13.63 19.63
N THR A 38 -0.40 -13.34 20.16
CA THR A 38 0.28 -12.05 19.97
C THR A 38 1.80 -12.22 19.90
N ILE A 39 2.47 -11.24 19.30
CA ILE A 39 3.94 -11.08 19.33
C ILE A 39 4.23 -9.72 19.97
N ASN A 40 4.97 -9.70 21.09
CA ASN A 40 5.28 -8.47 21.82
C ASN A 40 4.03 -7.61 22.16
N ARG A 41 2.93 -8.27 22.58
CA ARG A 41 1.63 -7.64 22.89
C ARG A 41 0.93 -6.95 21.71
N LYS A 42 1.40 -7.16 20.48
CA LYS A 42 0.74 -6.67 19.25
C LYS A 42 0.16 -7.84 18.44
N PRO A 43 -0.87 -7.57 17.62
CA PRO A 43 -1.29 -8.51 16.58
C PRO A 43 -0.11 -8.92 15.69
N PRO A 44 0.02 -10.20 15.30
CA PRO A 44 1.18 -10.69 14.55
C PRO A 44 1.48 -9.91 13.25
N GLU A 45 0.45 -9.49 12.52
CA GLU A 45 0.56 -8.69 11.30
C GLU A 45 1.14 -7.29 11.57
N GLN A 46 0.84 -6.72 12.74
CA GLN A 46 1.41 -5.44 13.19
C GLN A 46 2.82 -5.58 13.78
N ALA A 47 3.22 -6.82 14.09
CA ALA A 47 4.52 -7.19 14.62
C ALA A 47 5.52 -7.59 13.53
N LEU A 48 5.18 -7.41 12.23
CA LEU A 48 6.14 -7.59 11.15
C LEU A 48 7.40 -6.74 11.40
N SER A 49 8.56 -7.41 11.29
CA SER A 49 9.87 -6.79 11.50
C SER A 49 10.06 -5.57 10.61
N ALA A 50 10.70 -4.54 11.18
CA ALA A 50 11.12 -3.37 10.42
C ALA A 50 12.03 -3.76 9.24
N VAL A 51 11.93 -3.00 8.16
CA VAL A 51 12.78 -3.15 6.97
C VAL A 51 13.91 -2.12 6.99
N ASP A 52 14.52 -1.81 5.83
CA ASP A 52 15.63 -0.86 5.80
C ASP A 52 15.21 0.54 6.30
N PRO A 53 16.11 1.30 6.95
CA PRO A 53 15.75 2.57 7.58
C PRO A 53 15.15 3.60 6.63
N ARG A 54 15.56 3.60 5.35
CA ARG A 54 15.03 4.53 4.35
C ARG A 54 13.56 4.24 4.06
N SER A 55 13.21 2.96 3.90
CA SER A 55 11.81 2.56 3.73
C SER A 55 10.99 2.87 4.98
N GLU A 56 11.51 2.61 6.18
CA GLU A 56 10.76 2.86 7.43
C GLU A 56 10.38 4.33 7.64
N THR A 57 11.21 5.29 7.22
CA THR A 57 10.85 6.72 7.24
C THR A 57 9.58 6.99 6.44
N ALA A 58 9.47 6.44 5.22
CA ALA A 58 8.26 6.60 4.40
C ALA A 58 7.08 5.81 4.98
N ILE A 59 7.30 4.55 5.41
CA ILE A 59 6.27 3.69 6.00
C ILE A 59 5.65 4.32 7.25
N ALA A 60 6.45 4.98 8.10
CA ALA A 60 5.97 5.62 9.31
C ALA A 60 4.90 6.69 9.05
N THR A 61 4.91 7.31 7.86
CA THR A 61 3.91 8.31 7.47
C THR A 61 2.56 7.71 7.12
N LEU A 62 2.50 6.42 6.77
CA LEU A 62 1.27 5.72 6.37
C LEU A 62 0.33 5.51 7.56
N LEU A 63 -0.94 5.26 7.27
CA LEU A 63 -1.91 4.78 8.26
C LEU A 63 -1.51 3.40 8.81
N PRO A 64 -1.86 3.08 10.08
CA PRO A 64 -1.48 1.82 10.73
C PRO A 64 -1.74 0.55 9.91
N GLU A 65 -2.85 0.51 9.18
CA GLU A 65 -3.31 -0.60 8.35
C GLU A 65 -2.44 -0.80 7.11
N ALA A 66 -1.92 0.28 6.51
CA ALA A 66 -1.08 0.22 5.32
C ALA A 66 0.39 -0.10 5.62
N ARG A 67 0.87 0.19 6.84
CA ARG A 67 2.25 -0.09 7.26
C ARG A 67 2.69 -1.56 7.12
N PRO A 68 1.94 -2.55 7.65
CA PRO A 68 2.33 -3.95 7.52
C PRO A 68 2.34 -4.42 6.06
N MET A 69 1.47 -3.86 5.21
CA MET A 69 1.43 -4.18 3.78
C MET A 69 2.71 -3.74 3.07
N ALA A 70 3.17 -2.52 3.34
CA ALA A 70 4.41 -2.00 2.78
C ALA A 70 5.64 -2.83 3.24
N ARG A 71 5.72 -3.17 4.53
CA ARG A 71 6.79 -4.06 5.06
C ARG A 71 6.74 -5.45 4.42
N ALA A 72 5.55 -6.04 4.34
CA ALA A 72 5.36 -7.35 3.73
C ALA A 72 5.78 -7.35 2.26
N LEU A 73 5.48 -6.30 1.49
CA LEU A 73 5.93 -6.20 0.11
C LEU A 73 7.45 -6.14 -0.02
N VAL A 74 8.13 -5.35 0.83
CA VAL A 74 9.60 -5.29 0.87
C VAL A 74 10.20 -6.65 1.22
N GLN A 75 9.68 -7.32 2.24
CA GLN A 75 10.13 -8.65 2.65
C GLN A 75 9.89 -9.71 1.58
N LYS A 76 8.71 -9.70 0.95
CA LYS A 76 8.34 -10.65 -0.11
C LYS A 76 9.15 -10.44 -1.37
N ALA A 77 9.38 -9.20 -1.78
CA ALA A 77 10.28 -8.87 -2.89
C ALA A 77 11.72 -9.35 -2.62
N ALA A 78 12.23 -9.12 -1.40
CA ALA A 78 13.55 -9.59 -0.99
C ALA A 78 13.67 -11.12 -1.03
N ALA A 79 12.64 -11.84 -0.56
CA ALA A 79 12.57 -13.30 -0.66
C ALA A 79 12.57 -13.80 -2.12
N SER A 80 12.06 -13.00 -3.07
CA SER A 80 12.15 -13.25 -4.52
C SER A 80 13.44 -12.72 -5.17
N GLY A 81 14.45 -12.31 -4.39
CA GLY A 81 15.73 -11.81 -4.92
C GLY A 81 15.64 -10.40 -5.55
N ILE A 82 14.58 -9.64 -5.24
CA ILE A 82 14.37 -8.28 -5.74
C ILE A 82 14.53 -7.29 -4.59
N GLN A 83 15.52 -6.40 -4.70
CA GLN A 83 15.70 -5.33 -3.73
C GLN A 83 14.81 -4.14 -4.10
N ILE A 84 13.86 -3.83 -3.23
CA ILE A 84 13.05 -2.61 -3.31
C ILE A 84 13.23 -1.77 -2.05
N LYS A 85 12.93 -0.48 -2.17
CA LYS A 85 12.77 0.42 -1.01
C LYS A 85 11.50 1.23 -1.18
N VAL A 86 10.81 1.54 -0.10
CA VAL A 86 9.72 2.52 -0.12
C VAL A 86 10.36 3.91 -0.23
N ILE A 87 10.00 4.65 -1.28
CA ILE A 87 10.62 5.95 -1.62
C ILE A 87 9.67 7.13 -1.41
N SER A 88 8.38 6.86 -1.21
CA SER A 88 7.33 7.86 -1.03
C SER A 88 6.20 7.24 -0.19
N GLY A 89 5.66 8.01 0.75
CA GLY A 89 4.55 7.61 1.61
C GLY A 89 3.45 8.67 1.57
N THR A 90 2.91 9.03 2.74
CA THR A 90 1.88 10.06 2.87
C THR A 90 2.41 11.43 2.48
N ARG A 91 1.58 12.22 1.80
CA ARG A 91 1.82 13.64 1.48
C ARG A 91 0.64 14.47 1.92
N SER A 92 0.87 15.56 2.63
CA SER A 92 -0.17 16.56 2.90
C SER A 92 -0.74 17.15 1.60
N PHE A 93 -1.90 17.82 1.70
CA PHE A 93 -2.52 18.47 0.54
C PHE A 93 -1.63 19.59 0.01
N GLU A 94 -0.95 20.32 0.89
CA GLU A 94 -0.02 21.39 0.53
C GLU A 94 1.22 20.85 -0.20
N GLU A 95 1.84 19.78 0.31
CA GLU A 95 2.96 19.12 -0.39
C GLU A 95 2.54 18.61 -1.77
N GLN A 96 1.33 18.10 -1.90
CA GLN A 96 0.77 17.65 -3.17
C GLN A 96 0.54 18.82 -4.15
N ASP A 97 -0.01 19.93 -3.68
CA ASP A 97 -0.21 21.13 -4.51
C ASP A 97 1.13 21.72 -4.96
N ALA A 98 2.15 21.72 -4.10
CA ALA A 98 3.50 22.12 -4.46
C ALA A 98 4.10 21.21 -5.56
N LEU A 99 3.85 19.89 -5.51
CA LEU A 99 4.25 18.97 -6.58
C LEU A 99 3.44 19.18 -7.86
N PHE A 100 2.15 19.46 -7.75
CA PHE A 100 1.30 19.79 -8.89
C PHE A 100 1.75 21.08 -9.59
N ALA A 101 2.26 22.08 -8.84
CA ALA A 101 2.75 23.33 -9.39
C ALA A 101 3.99 23.17 -10.30
N LYS A 102 4.83 22.15 -10.09
CA LYS A 102 6.05 21.93 -10.90
C LYS A 102 5.72 21.73 -12.38
N GLY A 103 6.42 22.47 -13.24
CA GLY A 103 6.22 22.47 -14.69
C GLY A 103 4.89 23.10 -15.12
N ARG A 104 4.21 23.81 -14.21
CA ARG A 104 2.98 24.58 -14.46
C ARG A 104 3.17 26.03 -14.03
N THR A 105 3.28 26.25 -12.72
CA THR A 105 3.45 27.57 -12.08
C THR A 105 4.76 27.68 -11.27
N ALA A 106 5.47 26.56 -11.09
CA ALA A 106 6.79 26.48 -10.48
C ALA A 106 7.78 25.76 -11.42
N PRO A 107 9.10 26.02 -11.31
CA PRO A 107 10.10 25.36 -12.15
C PRO A 107 10.20 23.85 -11.90
N GLY A 108 10.74 23.13 -12.89
CA GLY A 108 10.95 21.68 -12.84
C GLY A 108 9.99 20.88 -13.73
N PRO A 109 10.17 19.55 -13.84
CA PRO A 109 9.29 18.70 -14.63
C PRO A 109 7.93 18.50 -13.96
N LYS A 110 6.89 18.25 -14.76
CA LYS A 110 5.59 17.79 -14.25
C LYS A 110 5.76 16.37 -13.70
N VAL A 111 5.59 16.19 -12.40
CA VAL A 111 5.73 14.89 -11.70
C VAL A 111 4.41 14.29 -11.25
N THR A 112 3.30 15.05 -11.36
CA THR A 112 1.96 14.57 -11.03
C THR A 112 0.90 15.36 -11.81
N ASN A 113 -0.27 14.74 -11.97
CA ASN A 113 -1.49 15.36 -12.49
C ASN A 113 -2.55 15.60 -11.40
N ALA A 114 -2.30 15.18 -10.17
CA ALA A 114 -3.24 15.29 -9.05
C ALA A 114 -2.92 16.51 -8.17
N ARG A 115 -3.96 17.30 -7.84
CA ARG A 115 -3.93 18.35 -6.81
C ARG A 115 -4.06 17.76 -5.41
N GLY A 116 -3.85 18.56 -4.38
CA GLY A 116 -4.12 18.20 -2.98
C GLY A 116 -5.54 17.64 -2.81
N GLY A 117 -5.65 16.49 -2.15
CA GLY A 117 -6.91 15.77 -1.94
C GLY A 117 -7.37 14.92 -3.12
N PHE A 118 -6.59 14.85 -4.21
CA PHE A 118 -6.87 14.03 -5.40
C PHE A 118 -5.79 12.96 -5.65
N SER A 119 -4.90 12.72 -4.69
CA SER A 119 -3.94 11.62 -4.69
C SER A 119 -4.16 10.72 -3.47
N ASN A 120 -4.05 9.40 -3.63
CA ASN A 120 -4.14 8.46 -2.51
C ASN A 120 -3.04 8.64 -1.46
N HIS A 121 -1.89 9.23 -1.84
CA HIS A 121 -0.87 9.63 -0.88
C HIS A 121 -1.40 10.65 0.14
N ASN A 122 -2.46 11.39 -0.19
CA ASN A 122 -3.06 12.36 0.71
C ASN A 122 -3.84 11.76 1.87
N PHE A 123 -4.12 10.46 1.83
CA PHE A 123 -4.93 9.75 2.81
C PHE A 123 -4.14 8.67 3.56
N GLY A 124 -2.82 8.59 3.34
CA GLY A 124 -1.93 7.65 4.01
C GLY A 124 -2.19 6.17 3.70
N ILE A 125 -2.83 5.90 2.56
CA ILE A 125 -3.15 4.55 2.08
C ILE A 125 -2.26 4.10 0.92
N ALA A 126 -1.42 4.99 0.38
CA ALA A 126 -0.59 4.73 -0.78
C ALA A 126 0.89 5.02 -0.52
N PHE A 127 1.74 4.29 -1.23
CA PHE A 127 3.19 4.42 -1.17
C PHE A 127 3.81 4.04 -2.52
N ASP A 128 4.97 4.63 -2.80
CA ASP A 128 5.75 4.29 -3.99
C ASP A 128 6.99 3.49 -3.60
N ILE A 129 7.36 2.52 -4.43
CA ILE A 129 8.59 1.76 -4.30
C ILE A 129 9.59 2.15 -5.39
N GLY A 130 10.87 2.03 -5.06
CA GLY A 130 11.96 2.04 -6.03
C GLY A 130 12.63 0.68 -6.10
N VAL A 131 12.99 0.22 -7.29
CA VAL A 131 13.83 -0.98 -7.48
C VAL A 131 15.32 -0.60 -7.39
N PHE A 132 16.11 -1.44 -6.73
CA PHE A 132 17.54 -1.21 -6.52
C PHE A 132 18.41 -2.40 -6.95
N SER A 133 19.66 -2.10 -7.27
CA SER A 133 20.76 -3.06 -7.34
C SER A 133 21.88 -2.54 -6.42
N GLY A 134 21.98 -3.11 -5.22
CA GLY A 134 22.79 -2.54 -4.15
C GLY A 134 22.26 -1.16 -3.76
N ASN A 135 23.10 -0.13 -3.88
CA ASN A 135 22.69 1.26 -3.61
C ASN A 135 22.20 2.02 -4.86
N ARG A 136 22.26 1.41 -6.05
CA ARG A 136 21.85 2.05 -7.29
C ARG A 136 20.34 1.94 -7.49
N TYR A 137 19.67 3.08 -7.62
CA TYR A 137 18.27 3.15 -8.04
C TYR A 137 18.12 2.80 -9.53
N LEU A 138 17.13 1.97 -9.85
CA LEU A 138 16.77 1.56 -11.20
C LEU A 138 15.40 2.18 -11.56
N PRO A 139 15.37 3.37 -12.20
CA PRO A 139 14.12 4.05 -12.51
C PRO A 139 13.25 3.25 -13.47
N GLU A 140 13.88 2.56 -14.42
CA GLU A 140 13.24 1.64 -15.36
C GLU A 140 13.72 0.22 -15.05
N SER A 141 12.79 -0.69 -14.75
CA SER A 141 13.12 -2.09 -14.47
C SER A 141 11.95 -3.02 -14.73
N PRO A 142 12.13 -4.16 -15.43
CA PRO A 142 11.06 -5.16 -15.55
C PRO A 142 10.66 -5.75 -14.18
N LYS A 143 11.51 -5.59 -13.16
CA LYS A 143 11.23 -6.05 -11.79
C LYS A 143 10.02 -5.35 -11.16
N TYR A 144 9.65 -4.14 -11.59
CA TYR A 144 8.43 -3.49 -11.11
C TYR A 144 7.19 -4.36 -11.37
N LYS A 145 7.11 -5.03 -12.53
CA LYS A 145 5.99 -5.93 -12.84
C LYS A 145 5.94 -7.14 -11.91
N ALA A 146 7.10 -7.74 -11.63
CA ALA A 146 7.19 -8.85 -10.70
C ALA A 146 6.75 -8.43 -9.28
N VAL A 147 7.21 -7.27 -8.81
CA VAL A 147 6.81 -6.71 -7.51
C VAL A 147 5.32 -6.35 -7.49
N GLY A 148 4.78 -5.86 -8.61
CA GLY A 148 3.35 -5.62 -8.81
C GLY A 148 2.50 -6.84 -8.51
N VAL A 149 2.86 -8.00 -9.07
CA VAL A 149 2.20 -9.28 -8.79
C VAL A 149 2.28 -9.65 -7.32
N LEU A 150 3.46 -9.55 -6.70
CA LEU A 150 3.64 -9.84 -5.27
C LEU A 150 2.79 -8.94 -4.37
N GLY A 151 2.65 -7.65 -4.73
CA GLY A 151 1.80 -6.70 -4.02
C GLY A 151 0.32 -7.05 -4.13
N MET A 152 -0.15 -7.42 -5.32
CA MET A 152 -1.55 -7.85 -5.51
C MET A 152 -1.90 -9.10 -4.70
N GLU A 153 -1.00 -10.08 -4.65
CA GLU A 153 -1.15 -11.28 -3.81
C GLU A 153 -1.24 -10.94 -2.32
N LEU A 154 -0.62 -9.84 -1.88
CA LEU A 154 -0.71 -9.38 -0.49
C LEU A 154 -2.02 -8.64 -0.18
N GLY A 155 -2.79 -8.23 -1.18
CA GLY A 155 -3.99 -7.41 -0.99
C GLY A 155 -3.88 -5.96 -1.48
N LEU A 156 -2.73 -5.56 -2.02
CA LEU A 156 -2.55 -4.20 -2.55
C LEU A 156 -3.16 -4.08 -3.95
N GLU A 157 -3.62 -2.88 -4.27
CA GLU A 157 -3.80 -2.44 -5.65
C GLU A 157 -2.46 -1.89 -6.16
N TRP A 158 -2.14 -2.16 -7.44
CA TRP A 158 -0.90 -1.76 -8.08
C TRP A 158 -1.15 -0.83 -9.26
N GLY A 159 -0.52 0.34 -9.26
CA GLY A 159 -0.71 1.37 -10.29
C GLY A 159 -0.21 0.98 -11.69
N GLY A 160 0.61 -0.08 -11.79
CA GLY A 160 1.01 -0.65 -13.07
C GLY A 160 -0.13 -1.32 -13.87
N ASN A 161 -1.26 -1.62 -13.23
CA ASN A 161 -2.45 -2.14 -13.89
C ASN A 161 -3.42 -1.06 -14.39
N TRP A 162 -3.19 0.21 -14.06
CA TRP A 162 -4.06 1.28 -14.51
C TRP A 162 -4.00 1.44 -16.04
N THR A 163 -5.16 1.67 -16.67
CA THR A 163 -5.25 1.82 -18.13
C THR A 163 -4.84 3.21 -18.62
N THR A 164 -4.89 4.19 -17.74
CA THR A 164 -4.41 5.56 -17.98
C THR A 164 -3.46 5.94 -16.85
N ILE A 165 -2.39 6.66 -17.17
CA ILE A 165 -1.39 7.12 -16.18
C ILE A 165 -0.78 5.91 -15.44
N VAL A 166 -0.29 4.92 -16.19
CA VAL A 166 0.39 3.72 -15.65
C VAL A 166 1.51 4.16 -14.71
N ASP A 167 1.40 3.79 -13.42
CA ASP A 167 2.35 4.19 -12.37
C ASP A 167 2.91 2.94 -11.69
N GLN A 168 3.99 2.41 -12.25
CA GLN A 168 4.57 1.14 -11.79
C GLN A 168 5.15 1.17 -10.37
N PRO A 169 5.74 2.29 -9.90
CA PRO A 169 6.11 2.45 -8.50
C PRO A 169 4.96 2.39 -7.48
N HIS A 170 3.74 2.76 -7.89
CA HIS A 170 2.64 3.05 -6.97
C HIS A 170 1.90 1.80 -6.47
N PHE A 171 1.67 1.74 -5.17
CA PHE A 171 0.81 0.76 -4.50
C PHE A 171 -0.15 1.45 -3.54
N GLN A 172 -1.35 0.89 -3.39
CA GLN A 172 -2.31 1.38 -2.41
C GLN A 172 -3.09 0.24 -1.74
N LEU A 173 -3.43 0.44 -0.47
CA LEU A 173 -4.38 -0.41 0.25
C LEU A 173 -5.77 0.24 0.15
N ARG A 174 -6.67 -0.35 -0.64
CA ARG A 174 -8.05 0.12 -0.70
C ARG A 174 -8.80 -0.27 0.58
N PRO A 175 -9.57 0.64 1.19
CA PRO A 175 -10.50 0.26 2.25
C PRO A 175 -11.57 -0.71 1.76
N ALA A 176 -12.05 -1.58 2.65
CA ALA A 176 -13.10 -2.58 2.36
C ALA A 176 -14.34 -1.96 1.69
N TRP A 177 -14.84 -0.84 2.23
CA TRP A 177 -16.00 -0.12 1.72
C TRP A 177 -15.79 0.50 0.33
N ALA A 178 -14.56 0.56 -0.17
CA ALA A 178 -14.19 1.18 -1.43
C ALA A 178 -13.69 0.19 -2.50
N GLN A 179 -13.71 -1.11 -2.23
CA GLN A 179 -13.11 -2.12 -3.13
C GLN A 179 -13.68 -2.03 -4.55
N ASP A 180 -15.00 -1.90 -4.68
CA ASP A 180 -15.69 -1.86 -5.97
C ASP A 180 -15.96 -0.42 -6.48
N LEU A 181 -15.55 0.60 -5.73
CA LEU A 181 -15.77 1.99 -6.13
C LEU A 181 -14.78 2.44 -7.21
N PRO A 182 -15.22 3.22 -8.20
CA PRO A 182 -14.30 3.96 -9.06
C PRO A 182 -13.36 4.84 -8.24
N GLU A 183 -12.11 4.97 -8.70
CA GLU A 183 -11.06 5.74 -8.01
C GLU A 183 -11.49 7.17 -7.65
N ARG A 184 -12.20 7.85 -8.56
CA ARG A 184 -12.75 9.19 -8.34
C ARG A 184 -13.74 9.25 -7.17
N GLU A 185 -14.59 8.24 -7.05
CA GLU A 185 -15.61 8.15 -6.00
C GLU A 185 -14.97 7.80 -4.68
N MET A 186 -14.02 6.84 -4.66
CA MET A 186 -13.24 6.55 -3.46
C MET A 186 -12.53 7.81 -2.94
N LEU A 187 -11.82 8.55 -3.80
CA LEU A 187 -11.16 9.80 -3.42
C LEU A 187 -12.15 10.86 -2.91
N ALA A 188 -13.37 10.91 -3.44
CA ALA A 188 -14.41 11.80 -2.94
C ALA A 188 -14.85 11.42 -1.52
N SER A 189 -15.13 10.15 -1.29
CA SER A 189 -15.48 9.61 0.03
C SER A 189 -14.34 9.77 1.03
N LEU A 190 -13.07 9.62 0.60
CA LEU A 190 -11.91 9.85 1.47
C LEU A 190 -11.79 11.32 1.90
N ARG A 191 -12.05 12.27 0.99
CA ARG A 191 -12.11 13.70 1.35
C ARG A 191 -13.22 14.01 2.35
N GLU A 192 -14.41 13.45 2.13
CA GLU A 192 -15.55 13.63 3.03
C GLU A 192 -15.28 13.03 4.42
N ARG A 193 -14.76 11.80 4.47
CA ARG A 193 -14.36 11.15 5.72
C ARG A 193 -13.34 11.98 6.48
N LEU A 194 -12.30 12.47 5.80
CA LEU A 194 -11.28 13.32 6.42
C LEU A 194 -11.89 14.62 6.97
N ALA A 195 -12.75 15.29 6.21
CA ALA A 195 -13.44 16.51 6.64
C ALA A 195 -14.34 16.29 7.86
N ASN A 196 -14.94 15.10 7.98
CA ASN A 196 -15.83 14.71 9.07
C ASN A 196 -15.12 14.00 10.23
N GLY A 197 -13.79 13.85 10.20
CA GLY A 197 -13.01 13.12 11.21
C GLY A 197 -13.33 11.62 11.29
N GLN A 198 -13.85 11.03 10.21
CA GLN A 198 -14.16 9.61 10.12
C GLN A 198 -12.91 8.78 9.76
N PRO A 199 -12.75 7.57 10.30
CA PRO A 199 -11.61 6.72 9.93
C PRO A 199 -11.66 6.30 8.45
N VAL A 200 -10.47 6.16 7.86
CA VAL A 200 -10.30 5.71 6.47
C VAL A 200 -10.66 4.24 6.31
N PHE A 201 -10.26 3.37 7.26
CA PHE A 201 -10.48 1.92 7.23
C PHE A 201 -11.64 1.45 8.13
N ALA A 202 -12.66 2.30 8.34
CA ALA A 202 -13.84 1.96 9.15
C ALA A 202 -14.70 0.86 8.53
#